data_AF-A0A378WZW3-F1
#
_entry.id   AF-A0A378WZW3-F1
#
_cell.length_a   1.000
_cell.length_b   1.000
_cell.length_c   1.000
_cell.angle_alpha   90.00
_cell.angle_beta   90.00
_cell.angle_gamma   90.00
#
_symmetry.space_group_name_H-M   'P 1'
#
loop_
_entity.id
_entity.type
_entity.pdbx_description
1 polymer ?
#
loop_
_entity_poly.entity_id
_entity_poly.type
_entity_poly.pdbx_seq_one_letter_code
_entity_poly.pdbx_strand_id
1 'polypeptide(L)'
;MIDIITLRGTGEPRNADGSPAGMLAAVTDLLSTDSFSFFEPDWPASVGPDPNLWGPSLDTSVRLGIAAGVEAIQQSPNVCALLSYSLGGICAGRILEGVASGEYTNTDGSPLEIAFAVFIANPLRKTGDSVNNLCPPTTYGLHGQHGTWPAAVATREYANPGDIITASPADSPLRIIDVGISPFSFVEGARFGNASYLIFAQLLEFLMSNPVANLQRFATAVNGVIGYLTPYPDGQHVLYPAHTMPGTTVTWTTAAADWITANFA
;
A
#
# COMPACT_ATOMS: atom_id res chain seq x y z
N MET A 1 9.05 24.03 4.16
CA MET A 1 9.51 22.99 3.23
C MET A 1 9.43 21.65 3.94
N ILE A 2 8.71 20.70 3.37
CA ILE A 2 8.65 19.30 3.81
C ILE A 2 9.01 18.42 2.62
N ASP A 3 9.90 17.45 2.83
CA ASP A 3 10.29 16.49 1.79
C ASP A 3 9.36 15.28 1.83
N ILE A 4 8.50 15.15 0.82
CA ILE A 4 7.57 14.02 0.68
C ILE A 4 8.28 12.87 -0.03
N ILE A 5 8.59 11.84 0.73
CA ILE A 5 9.16 10.59 0.24
C ILE A 5 8.00 9.70 -0.23
N THR A 6 8.02 9.39 -1.51
CA THR A 6 7.00 8.56 -2.16
C THR A 6 7.44 7.11 -2.24
N LEU A 7 6.54 6.18 -1.88
CA LEU A 7 6.76 4.74 -1.94
C LEU A 7 5.64 4.12 -2.78
N ARG A 8 5.94 3.82 -4.05
CA ARG A 8 4.96 3.35 -5.05
C ARG A 8 4.41 1.93 -4.80
N GLY A 9 3.36 1.59 -5.55
CA GLY A 9 2.77 0.25 -5.54
C GLY A 9 3.58 -0.76 -6.36
N THR A 10 3.23 -2.04 -6.26
CA THR A 10 3.89 -3.10 -7.04
C THR A 10 3.77 -2.84 -8.53
N GLY A 11 4.90 -2.83 -9.24
CA GLY A 11 4.95 -2.70 -10.70
C GLY A 11 4.64 -1.29 -11.24
N GLU A 12 4.41 -0.31 -10.36
CA GLU A 12 4.27 1.09 -10.77
C GLU A 12 5.60 1.58 -11.40
N PRO A 13 5.53 2.38 -12.48
CA PRO A 13 6.72 2.95 -13.09
C PRO A 13 7.41 3.88 -12.10
N ARG A 14 8.74 3.98 -12.22
CA ARG A 14 9.55 4.99 -11.53
C ARG A 14 10.16 5.91 -12.58
N ASN A 15 10.08 7.23 -12.38
CA ASN A 15 10.81 8.16 -13.24
C ASN A 15 12.31 8.07 -12.97
N ALA A 16 13.12 8.21 -14.02
CA ALA A 16 14.58 8.07 -13.90
C ALA A 16 15.21 9.11 -12.97
N ASP A 17 14.62 10.31 -12.90
CA ASP A 17 15.04 11.41 -12.04
C ASP A 17 14.55 11.30 -10.59
N GLY A 18 13.77 10.27 -10.27
CA GLY A 18 13.20 10.08 -8.94
C GLY A 18 12.00 10.96 -8.63
N SER A 19 11.44 11.69 -9.60
CA SER A 19 10.15 12.35 -9.42
C SER A 19 9.02 11.32 -9.25
N PRO A 20 7.97 11.61 -8.46
CA PRO A 20 6.83 10.70 -8.31
C PRO A 20 6.16 10.37 -9.64
N ALA A 21 5.68 9.14 -9.78
CA ALA A 21 4.95 8.64 -10.94
C ALA A 21 3.67 7.91 -10.53
N GLY A 22 2.84 7.56 -11.51
CA GLY A 22 1.69 6.68 -11.31
C GLY A 22 0.67 7.20 -10.29
N MET A 23 0.20 6.31 -9.41
CA MET A 23 -0.78 6.65 -8.36
C MET A 23 -0.36 7.85 -7.49
N LEU A 24 0.93 7.92 -7.13
CA LEU A 24 1.39 8.94 -6.20
C LEU A 24 1.61 10.29 -6.88
N ALA A 25 1.92 10.31 -8.18
CA ALA A 25 1.89 11.53 -8.98
C ALA A 25 0.50 12.20 -8.96
N ALA A 26 -0.58 11.40 -9.00
CA ALA A 26 -1.94 11.92 -8.93
C ALA A 26 -2.30 12.63 -7.60
N VAL A 27 -1.45 12.48 -6.56
CA VAL A 27 -1.52 13.28 -5.33
C VAL A 27 -0.54 14.46 -5.40
N THR A 28 0.73 14.20 -5.74
CA THR A 28 1.79 15.23 -5.69
C THR A 28 1.61 16.33 -6.73
N ASP A 29 1.00 16.04 -7.88
CA ASP A 29 0.70 17.03 -8.93
C ASP A 29 -0.30 18.10 -8.46
N LEU A 30 -1.02 17.84 -7.37
CA LEU A 30 -1.98 18.76 -6.76
C LEU A 30 -1.38 19.59 -5.61
N LEU A 31 -0.14 19.30 -5.19
CA LEU A 31 0.52 19.94 -4.06
C LEU A 31 1.41 21.11 -4.51
N SER A 32 1.50 22.16 -3.67
CA SER A 32 2.35 23.31 -3.94
C SER A 32 3.83 22.99 -3.73
N THR A 33 4.67 23.33 -4.72
CA THR A 33 6.13 23.22 -4.62
C THR A 33 6.77 24.29 -3.73
N ASP A 34 6.01 25.29 -3.29
CA ASP A 34 6.52 26.30 -2.34
C ASP A 34 6.62 25.72 -0.92
N SER A 35 5.74 24.78 -0.58
CA SER A 35 5.66 24.15 0.74
C SER A 35 6.29 22.75 0.77
N PHE A 36 6.30 22.06 -0.37
CA PHE A 36 6.69 20.65 -0.48
C PHE A 36 7.75 20.41 -1.57
N SER A 37 8.66 19.49 -1.29
CA SER A 37 9.45 18.80 -2.31
C SER A 37 9.01 17.33 -2.36
N PHE A 38 9.23 16.64 -3.47
CA PHE A 38 8.79 15.26 -3.61
C PHE A 38 9.81 14.44 -4.38
N PHE A 39 10.12 13.25 -3.89
CA PHE A 39 10.95 12.30 -4.59
C PHE A 39 10.65 10.86 -4.17
N GLU A 40 11.10 9.92 -4.99
CA GLU A 40 11.06 8.49 -4.75
C GLU A 40 12.49 7.94 -4.67
N PRO A 41 12.90 7.32 -3.54
CA PRO A 41 14.19 6.65 -3.46
C PRO A 41 14.26 5.47 -4.44
N ASP A 42 15.46 5.00 -4.75
CA ASP A 42 15.60 3.84 -5.63
C ASP A 42 15.32 2.55 -4.85
N TRP A 43 14.25 1.85 -5.24
CA TRP A 43 13.87 0.57 -4.66
C TRP A 43 13.04 -0.24 -5.67
N PRO A 44 12.96 -1.58 -5.53
CA PRO A 44 12.40 -2.43 -6.58
C PRO A 44 10.90 -2.22 -6.86
N ALA A 45 10.10 -2.02 -5.82
CA ALA A 45 8.64 -2.00 -5.88
C ALA A 45 8.05 -3.12 -6.74
N SER A 46 8.56 -4.34 -6.58
CA SER A 46 8.24 -5.47 -7.46
C SER A 46 8.12 -6.73 -6.64
N VAL A 47 7.24 -7.64 -7.04
CA VAL A 47 7.09 -8.95 -6.40
C VAL A 47 7.20 -10.00 -7.49
N GLY A 48 8.32 -10.70 -7.52
CA GLY A 48 8.53 -11.80 -8.45
C GLY A 48 9.00 -11.43 -9.86
N PRO A 49 8.74 -12.28 -10.89
CA PRO A 49 9.32 -12.18 -12.21
C PRO A 49 8.74 -11.04 -13.05
N ASP A 50 7.89 -10.19 -12.48
CA ASP A 50 7.18 -9.13 -13.20
C ASP A 50 7.62 -7.76 -12.68
N PRO A 51 8.17 -6.88 -13.54
CA PRO A 51 8.44 -7.07 -14.98
C PRO A 51 9.70 -7.88 -15.29
N ASN A 52 10.50 -8.24 -14.28
CA ASN A 52 11.80 -8.89 -14.47
C ASN A 52 11.77 -10.31 -13.90
N LEU A 53 12.02 -11.33 -14.72
CA LEU A 53 12.01 -12.77 -14.37
C LEU A 53 12.77 -13.14 -13.08
N TRP A 54 13.74 -12.30 -12.71
CA TRP A 54 14.61 -12.43 -11.53
C TRP A 54 14.30 -11.42 -10.42
N GLY A 55 13.10 -10.83 -10.42
CA GLY A 55 12.70 -9.84 -9.44
C GLY A 55 12.59 -10.41 -8.01
N PRO A 56 12.72 -9.54 -6.99
CA PRO A 56 12.79 -9.94 -5.59
C PRO A 56 11.47 -10.56 -5.08
N SER A 57 11.56 -11.34 -4.00
CA SER A 57 10.39 -11.72 -3.20
C SER A 57 9.73 -10.49 -2.59
N LEU A 58 8.46 -10.62 -2.15
CA LEU A 58 7.75 -9.55 -1.44
C LEU A 58 8.56 -9.06 -0.24
N ASP A 59 8.98 -9.97 0.63
CA ASP A 59 9.81 -9.66 1.80
C ASP A 59 11.10 -8.93 1.43
N THR A 60 11.74 -9.34 0.33
CA THR A 60 12.97 -8.68 -0.14
C THR A 60 12.68 -7.28 -0.67
N SER A 61 11.63 -7.11 -1.47
CA SER A 61 11.24 -5.79 -1.99
C SER A 61 10.85 -4.84 -0.87
N VAL A 62 10.10 -5.32 0.13
CA VAL A 62 9.70 -4.54 1.31
C VAL A 62 10.93 -4.16 2.13
N ARG A 63 11.81 -5.11 2.44
CA ARG A 63 13.06 -4.82 3.18
C ARG A 63 13.91 -3.75 2.48
N LEU A 64 14.07 -3.86 1.15
CA LEU A 64 14.81 -2.87 0.37
C LEU A 64 14.10 -1.51 0.32
N GLY A 65 12.77 -1.50 0.19
CA GLY A 65 11.98 -0.26 0.23
C GLY A 65 12.03 0.45 1.58
N ILE A 66 11.99 -0.30 2.69
CA ILE A 66 12.16 0.23 4.05
C ILE A 66 13.55 0.86 4.18
N ALA A 67 14.60 0.12 3.80
CA ALA A 67 15.97 0.62 3.89
C ALA A 67 16.16 1.91 3.07
N ALA A 68 15.67 1.93 1.83
CA ALA A 68 15.76 3.09 0.95
C ALA A 68 14.94 4.29 1.48
N GLY A 69 13.76 4.05 2.05
CA GLY A 69 12.93 5.09 2.67
C GLY A 69 13.57 5.68 3.93
N VAL A 70 14.14 4.83 4.81
CA VAL A 70 14.89 5.28 6.00
C VAL A 70 16.11 6.10 5.59
N GLU A 71 16.88 5.62 4.62
CA GLU A 71 18.04 6.34 4.09
C GLU A 71 17.64 7.71 3.51
N ALA A 72 16.54 7.76 2.76
CA ALA A 72 16.00 9.02 2.23
C ALA A 72 15.62 10.02 3.34
N ILE A 73 15.02 9.56 4.43
CA ILE A 73 14.72 10.43 5.59
C ILE A 73 16.01 10.93 6.23
N GLN A 74 16.99 10.04 6.43
CA GLN A 74 18.28 10.38 7.05
C GLN A 74 19.11 11.37 6.23
N GLN A 75 18.96 11.35 4.90
CA GLN A 75 19.70 12.23 3.99
C GLN A 75 19.00 13.57 3.73
N SER A 76 17.71 13.68 4.06
CA SER A 76 16.98 14.93 3.87
C SER A 76 17.45 15.99 4.87
N PRO A 77 17.68 17.24 4.43
CA PRO A 77 17.93 18.36 5.34
C PRO A 77 16.64 18.96 5.92
N ASN A 78 15.46 18.46 5.52
CA ASN A 78 14.16 18.97 5.89
C ASN A 78 13.39 17.94 6.73
N VAL A 79 12.32 18.40 7.39
CA VAL A 79 11.32 17.48 7.96
C VAL A 79 10.71 16.68 6.83
N CYS A 80 10.65 15.35 6.99
CA CYS A 80 10.14 14.46 5.97
C CYS A 80 8.65 14.15 6.16
N ALA A 81 8.04 13.63 5.10
CA ALA A 81 6.74 12.97 5.15
C ALA A 81 6.75 11.71 4.29
N LEU A 82 5.83 10.79 4.58
CA LEU A 82 5.66 9.56 3.80
C LEU A 82 4.36 9.62 3.01
N LEU A 83 4.43 9.37 1.71
CA LEU A 83 3.25 9.17 0.87
C LEU A 83 3.38 7.82 0.18
N SER A 84 2.40 6.94 0.37
CA SER A 84 2.54 5.54 -0.01
C SER A 84 1.31 4.99 -0.72
N TYR A 85 1.54 4.04 -1.62
CA TYR A 85 0.48 3.30 -2.30
C TYR A 85 0.73 1.81 -2.28
N SER A 86 -0.29 1.01 -1.93
CA SER A 86 -0.27 -0.46 -2.02
C SER A 86 0.97 -1.06 -1.34
N LEU A 87 1.87 -1.76 -2.06
CA LEU A 87 3.13 -2.30 -1.53
C LEU A 87 3.94 -1.26 -0.74
N GLY A 88 4.02 -0.02 -1.23
CA GLY A 88 4.71 1.05 -0.52
C GLY A 88 4.06 1.39 0.83
N GLY A 89 2.77 1.10 1.01
CA GLY A 89 2.07 1.23 2.29
C GLY A 89 2.61 0.25 3.35
N ILE A 90 3.04 -0.95 2.94
CA ILE A 90 3.76 -1.87 3.82
C ILE A 90 5.09 -1.25 4.25
N CYS A 91 5.86 -0.72 3.29
CA CYS A 91 7.14 -0.07 3.58
C CYS A 91 6.97 1.11 4.54
N ALA A 92 6.08 2.06 4.23
CA ALA A 92 5.82 3.22 5.08
C ALA A 92 5.34 2.82 6.48
N GLY A 93 4.43 1.83 6.58
CA GLY A 93 3.92 1.36 7.86
C GLY A 93 5.02 0.76 8.73
N ARG A 94 5.93 -0.04 8.14
CA ARG A 94 7.08 -0.62 8.85
C ARG A 94 8.15 0.41 9.21
N ILE A 95 8.37 1.44 8.38
CA ILE A 95 9.22 2.58 8.73
C ILE A 95 8.67 3.26 9.99
N LEU A 96 7.37 3.57 10.03
CA LEU A 96 6.76 4.18 11.21
C LEU A 96 6.82 3.29 12.46
N GLU A 97 6.63 1.98 12.33
CA GLU A 97 6.81 1.03 13.43
C GLU A 97 8.25 1.04 13.97
N GLY A 98 9.25 1.07 13.09
CA GLY A 98 10.65 1.15 13.46
C GLY A 98 11.03 2.49 14.09
N VAL A 99 10.41 3.60 13.66
CA VAL A 99 10.55 4.90 14.34
C VAL A 99 9.92 4.85 15.73
N ALA A 100 8.73 4.26 15.86
CA ALA A 100 8.02 4.16 17.13
C ALA A 100 8.77 3.28 18.16
N SER A 101 9.46 2.24 17.71
CA SER A 101 10.27 1.36 18.54
C SER A 101 11.68 1.90 18.84
N GLY A 102 12.12 2.94 18.11
CA GLY A 102 13.50 3.45 18.17
C GLY A 102 14.51 2.60 17.40
N GLU A 103 14.06 1.67 16.54
CA GLU A 103 14.91 0.90 15.62
C GLU A 103 15.51 1.80 14.53
N TYR A 104 14.74 2.77 14.04
CA TYR A 104 15.18 3.71 13.00
C TYR A 104 15.42 5.10 13.57
N THR A 105 16.67 5.55 13.46
CA THR A 105 17.17 6.85 13.93
C THR A 105 18.00 7.52 12.83
N ASN A 106 18.31 8.81 13.00
CA ASN A 106 19.30 9.51 12.20
C ASN A 106 20.70 8.93 12.45
N THR A 107 21.66 9.27 11.59
CA THR A 107 23.05 8.79 11.70
C THR A 107 23.75 9.23 12.99
N ASP A 108 23.26 10.30 13.63
CA ASP A 108 23.74 10.80 14.92
C ASP A 108 23.00 10.18 16.14
N GLY A 109 22.06 9.27 15.88
CA GLY A 109 21.25 8.61 16.90
C GLY A 109 19.99 9.37 17.33
N SER A 110 19.71 10.55 16.79
CA SER A 110 18.46 11.28 17.04
C SER A 110 17.25 10.60 16.36
N PRO A 111 16.01 10.81 16.85
CA PRO A 111 14.82 10.26 16.19
C PRO A 111 14.65 10.79 14.75
N LEU A 112 14.15 9.96 13.84
CA LEU A 112 13.75 10.43 12.50
C LEU A 112 12.60 11.44 12.60
N GLU A 113 12.71 12.55 11.88
CA GLU A 113 11.70 13.62 11.87
C GLU A 113 10.69 13.43 10.72
N ILE A 114 9.49 12.99 11.06
CA ILE A 114 8.39 12.75 10.11
C ILE A 114 7.18 13.59 10.54
N ALA A 115 6.70 14.50 9.68
CA ALA A 115 5.52 15.32 9.96
C ALA A 115 4.22 14.54 9.80
N PHE A 116 4.08 13.82 8.69
CA PHE A 116 2.88 13.06 8.37
C PHE A 116 3.17 11.83 7.52
N ALA A 117 2.21 10.90 7.51
CA ALA A 117 2.19 9.74 6.64
C ALA A 117 0.80 9.54 6.03
N VAL A 118 0.72 9.54 4.70
CA VAL A 118 -0.50 9.25 3.94
C VAL A 118 -0.39 7.91 3.25
N PHE A 119 -1.42 7.10 3.43
CA PHE A 119 -1.52 5.77 2.87
C PHE A 119 -2.69 5.71 1.91
N ILE A 120 -2.41 5.35 0.66
CA ILE A 120 -3.40 4.98 -0.34
C ILE A 120 -3.37 3.45 -0.46
N ALA A 121 -4.51 2.80 -0.27
CA ALA A 121 -4.61 1.36 -0.45
C ALA A 121 -3.67 0.49 0.43
N ASN A 122 -3.50 0.81 1.73
CA ASN A 122 -2.55 0.11 2.62
C ASN A 122 -2.92 -1.38 2.89
N PRO A 123 -2.07 -2.35 2.50
CA PRO A 123 -2.28 -3.78 2.81
C PRO A 123 -2.16 -4.11 4.30
N LEU A 124 -1.63 -3.20 5.12
CA LEU A 124 -1.53 -3.31 6.58
C LEU A 124 -2.56 -2.47 7.33
N ARG A 125 -3.58 -1.91 6.66
CA ARG A 125 -4.59 -1.06 7.32
C ARG A 125 -5.19 -1.75 8.55
N LYS A 126 -5.15 -1.11 9.71
CA LYS A 126 -5.74 -1.64 10.95
C LYS A 126 -7.25 -1.45 10.98
N THR A 127 -7.97 -2.33 11.67
CA THR A 127 -9.42 -2.19 11.91
C THR A 127 -9.75 -0.83 12.52
N GLY A 128 -10.74 -0.13 11.97
CA GLY A 128 -11.13 1.22 12.40
C GLY A 128 -10.29 2.34 11.78
N ASP A 129 -9.11 2.05 11.25
CA ASP A 129 -8.21 3.04 10.67
C ASP A 129 -8.53 3.20 9.18
N SER A 130 -9.54 4.01 8.87
CA SER A 130 -9.85 4.49 7.52
C SER A 130 -10.46 5.89 7.59
N VAL A 131 -10.15 6.74 6.60
CA VAL A 131 -10.75 8.07 6.50
C VAL A 131 -12.27 7.94 6.54
N ASN A 132 -12.91 8.79 7.36
CA ASN A 132 -14.36 8.84 7.57
C ASN A 132 -15.00 7.50 7.97
N ASN A 133 -14.23 6.55 8.51
CA ASN A 133 -14.69 5.20 8.86
C ASN A 133 -15.38 4.49 7.67
N LEU A 134 -14.85 4.69 6.46
CA LEU A 134 -15.46 4.14 5.24
C LEU A 134 -15.38 2.61 5.20
N CYS A 135 -14.28 2.01 5.67
CA CYS A 135 -14.15 0.56 5.72
C CYS A 135 -14.92 -0.03 6.92
N PRO A 136 -15.67 -1.14 6.74
CA PRO A 136 -16.34 -1.81 7.85
C PRO A 136 -15.37 -2.20 8.98
N PRO A 137 -15.78 -2.10 10.26
CA PRO A 137 -14.94 -2.45 11.41
C PRO A 137 -14.67 -3.95 11.53
N THR A 138 -15.22 -4.77 10.64
CA THR A 138 -14.95 -6.21 10.55
C THR A 138 -13.87 -6.56 9.51
N THR A 139 -13.31 -5.54 8.86
CA THR A 139 -12.30 -5.68 7.80
C THR A 139 -11.00 -5.01 8.20
N TYR A 140 -9.89 -5.52 7.66
CA TYR A 140 -8.55 -4.95 7.80
C TYR A 140 -7.69 -5.33 6.59
N GLY A 141 -6.50 -4.76 6.50
CA GLY A 141 -5.54 -5.02 5.43
C GLY A 141 -5.33 -6.52 5.18
N LEU A 142 -5.21 -6.91 3.92
CA LEU A 142 -5.05 -8.31 3.52
C LEU A 142 -3.78 -8.93 4.14
N HIS A 143 -2.72 -8.13 4.25
CA HIS A 143 -1.41 -8.51 4.77
C HIS A 143 -1.31 -8.38 6.31
N GLY A 144 -2.45 -8.20 6.98
CA GLY A 144 -2.52 -8.04 8.43
C GLY A 144 -2.81 -6.60 8.83
N GLN A 145 -2.38 -6.24 10.04
CA GLN A 145 -2.58 -4.92 10.62
C GLN A 145 -1.23 -4.35 11.01
N HIS A 146 -1.02 -3.06 10.78
CA HIS A 146 0.14 -2.35 11.27
C HIS A 146 0.14 -2.34 12.81
N GLY A 147 1.34 -2.26 13.36
CA GLY A 147 1.61 -2.08 14.77
C GLY A 147 1.40 -0.63 15.22
N THR A 148 2.15 -0.26 16.26
CA THR A 148 2.13 1.09 16.80
C THR A 148 2.95 2.03 15.92
N TRP A 149 2.37 3.18 15.59
CA TRP A 149 3.06 4.29 14.94
C TRP A 149 3.32 5.43 15.93
N PRO A 150 4.26 6.35 15.65
CA PRO A 150 4.59 7.43 16.57
C PRO A 150 3.40 8.40 16.70
N ALA A 151 2.98 8.70 17.94
CA ALA A 151 1.82 9.56 18.20
C ALA A 151 1.96 11.00 17.66
N ALA A 152 3.20 11.46 17.45
CA ALA A 152 3.50 12.78 16.90
C ALA A 152 3.35 12.86 15.37
N VAL A 153 3.30 11.72 14.67
CA VAL A 153 3.16 11.67 13.21
C VAL A 153 1.68 11.67 12.86
N ALA A 154 1.23 12.68 12.11
CA ALA A 154 -0.14 12.71 11.63
C ALA A 154 -0.35 11.66 10.52
N THR A 155 -1.27 10.72 10.70
CA THR A 155 -1.49 9.63 9.73
C THR A 155 -2.86 9.73 9.06
N ARG A 156 -2.93 9.31 7.80
CA ARG A 156 -4.19 9.26 7.04
C ARG A 156 -4.29 8.02 6.16
N GLU A 157 -5.35 7.23 6.39
CA GLU A 157 -5.59 5.93 5.73
C GLU A 157 -6.73 6.03 4.71
N TYR A 158 -6.40 6.25 3.44
CA TYR A 158 -7.35 6.25 2.33
C TYR A 158 -7.52 4.83 1.81
N ALA A 159 -8.60 4.20 2.27
CA ALA A 159 -8.93 2.82 1.98
C ALA A 159 -10.34 2.72 1.37
N ASN A 160 -10.42 2.20 0.16
CA ASN A 160 -11.69 1.95 -0.52
C ASN A 160 -12.35 0.68 0.05
N PRO A 161 -13.61 0.73 0.52
CA PRO A 161 -14.30 -0.45 1.06
C PRO A 161 -14.46 -1.60 0.05
N GLY A 162 -14.42 -1.31 -1.25
CA GLY A 162 -14.44 -2.31 -2.31
C GLY A 162 -13.06 -2.87 -2.66
N ASP A 163 -11.99 -2.30 -2.11
CA ASP A 163 -10.61 -2.76 -2.32
C ASP A 163 -10.25 -3.85 -1.31
N ILE A 164 -10.24 -5.10 -1.78
CA ILE A 164 -9.97 -6.27 -0.96
C ILE A 164 -8.56 -6.26 -0.35
N ILE A 165 -7.61 -5.49 -0.89
CA ILE A 165 -6.26 -5.37 -0.32
C ILE A 165 -6.31 -4.63 1.02
N THR A 166 -7.23 -3.67 1.19
CA THR A 166 -7.35 -2.89 2.42
C THR A 166 -8.53 -3.28 3.30
N ALA A 167 -9.58 -3.83 2.70
CA ALA A 167 -10.87 -4.13 3.34
C ALA A 167 -11.18 -5.64 3.28
N SER A 168 -10.21 -6.47 3.62
CA SER A 168 -10.38 -7.93 3.64
C SER A 168 -11.02 -8.40 4.96
N PRO A 169 -12.09 -9.22 4.92
CA PRO A 169 -12.61 -9.89 6.11
C PRO A 169 -11.55 -10.74 6.81
N ALA A 170 -11.68 -10.94 8.13
CA ALA A 170 -10.73 -11.72 8.92
C ALA A 170 -10.59 -13.18 8.45
N ASP A 171 -11.66 -13.76 7.93
CA ASP A 171 -11.74 -15.13 7.45
C ASP A 171 -11.65 -15.25 5.91
N SER A 172 -11.12 -14.21 5.25
CA SER A 172 -10.91 -14.23 3.81
C SER A 172 -9.92 -15.32 3.41
N PRO A 173 -10.26 -16.20 2.44
CA PRO A 173 -9.34 -17.25 1.99
C PRO A 173 -8.10 -16.66 1.28
N LEU A 174 -8.17 -15.41 0.83
CA LEU A 174 -7.02 -14.70 0.27
C LEU A 174 -5.90 -14.51 1.29
N ARG A 175 -6.18 -14.56 2.60
CA ARG A 175 -5.16 -14.46 3.65
C ARG A 175 -4.27 -15.70 3.71
N ILE A 176 -4.81 -16.88 3.41
CA ILE A 176 -4.02 -18.12 3.33
C ILE A 176 -3.12 -18.08 2.10
N ILE A 177 -3.63 -17.52 1.01
CA ILE A 177 -2.88 -17.30 -0.23
C ILE A 177 -1.78 -16.25 0.02
N ASP A 178 -2.09 -15.15 0.69
CA ASP A 178 -1.12 -14.13 1.10
C ASP A 178 0.00 -14.74 1.97
N VAL A 179 -0.31 -15.47 3.04
CA VAL A 179 0.69 -16.06 3.96
C VAL A 179 1.48 -17.22 3.33
N GLY A 180 0.81 -18.11 2.56
CA GLY A 180 1.43 -19.28 1.95
C GLY A 180 2.31 -18.96 0.73
N ILE A 181 2.05 -17.83 0.07
CA ILE A 181 2.72 -17.35 -1.15
C ILE A 181 3.57 -16.10 -0.85
N SER A 182 3.61 -15.58 0.39
CA SER A 182 4.51 -14.47 0.79
C SER A 182 6.00 -14.82 0.61
N PRO A 183 6.50 -16.00 1.04
CA PRO A 183 7.89 -16.40 0.77
C PRO A 183 8.06 -16.99 -0.64
N PHE A 184 7.01 -17.61 -1.18
CA PHE A 184 6.93 -18.12 -2.54
C PHE A 184 6.04 -17.18 -3.33
N SER A 185 6.54 -15.97 -3.53
CA SER A 185 6.03 -14.95 -4.44
C SER A 185 5.17 -15.52 -5.58
N PHE A 186 4.18 -14.77 -6.11
CA PHE A 186 3.32 -15.03 -7.32
C PHE A 186 3.99 -15.75 -8.53
N VAL A 187 5.30 -15.88 -8.46
CA VAL A 187 6.42 -16.46 -9.21
C VAL A 187 6.36 -17.92 -9.57
N GLU A 188 5.89 -18.84 -8.75
CA GLU A 188 5.84 -20.22 -9.27
C GLU A 188 4.78 -20.38 -10.36
N GLY A 189 3.68 -19.63 -10.31
CA GLY A 189 2.68 -19.69 -11.38
C GLY A 189 3.04 -18.88 -12.63
N ALA A 190 3.90 -17.86 -12.55
CA ALA A 190 4.42 -17.18 -13.73
C ALA A 190 5.55 -17.98 -14.42
N ARG A 191 6.26 -18.85 -13.68
CA ARG A 191 7.28 -19.77 -14.22
C ARG A 191 6.68 -20.93 -15.06
N PHE A 192 5.40 -21.26 -14.87
CA PHE A 192 4.72 -22.37 -15.57
C PHE A 192 3.58 -21.93 -16.51
N GLY A 193 3.35 -20.62 -16.68
CA GLY A 193 2.19 -20.08 -17.40
C GLY A 193 0.97 -19.90 -16.49
N ASN A 194 0.19 -18.85 -16.78
CA ASN A 194 -1.06 -18.43 -16.12
C ASN A 194 -1.32 -18.92 -14.68
N ALA A 195 -0.55 -18.44 -13.69
CA ALA A 195 -0.73 -18.70 -12.25
C ALA A 195 -2.16 -18.56 -11.69
N SER A 196 -3.02 -17.79 -12.36
CA SER A 196 -4.38 -17.52 -11.89
C SER A 196 -5.15 -18.82 -11.65
N TYR A 197 -4.89 -19.90 -12.41
CA TYR A 197 -5.52 -21.19 -12.18
C TYR A 197 -5.16 -21.79 -10.82
N LEU A 198 -3.98 -21.53 -10.25
CA LEU A 198 -3.59 -22.01 -8.92
C LEU A 198 -4.32 -21.24 -7.81
N ILE A 199 -4.45 -19.93 -7.96
CA ILE A 199 -5.24 -19.09 -7.05
C ILE A 199 -6.71 -19.52 -7.11
N PHE A 200 -7.26 -19.68 -8.32
CA PHE A 200 -8.62 -20.18 -8.51
C PHE A 200 -8.79 -21.62 -8.02
N ALA A 201 -7.78 -22.49 -8.15
CA ALA A 201 -7.82 -23.86 -7.62
C ALA A 201 -7.78 -23.87 -6.09
N GLN A 202 -6.97 -23.04 -5.45
CA GLN A 202 -6.91 -22.94 -3.98
C GLN A 202 -8.20 -22.33 -3.41
N LEU A 203 -8.75 -21.30 -4.07
CA LEU A 203 -10.06 -20.74 -3.73
C LEU A 203 -11.16 -21.79 -3.94
N LEU A 204 -11.10 -22.58 -5.01
CA LEU A 204 -12.06 -23.65 -5.28
C LEU A 204 -11.93 -24.78 -4.25
N GLU A 205 -10.72 -25.18 -3.86
CA GLU A 205 -10.48 -26.15 -2.79
C GLU A 205 -11.08 -25.65 -1.47
N PHE A 206 -10.86 -24.37 -1.15
CA PHE A 206 -11.50 -23.73 0.01
C PHE A 206 -13.03 -23.82 -0.09
N LEU A 207 -13.62 -23.48 -1.23
CA LEU A 207 -15.06 -23.63 -1.45
C LEU A 207 -15.50 -25.09 -1.26
N MET A 208 -14.82 -26.04 -1.90
CA MET A 208 -15.16 -27.46 -1.88
C MET A 208 -15.02 -28.11 -0.51
N SER A 209 -14.15 -27.59 0.36
CA SER A 209 -14.02 -28.07 1.74
C SER A 209 -15.29 -27.91 2.57
N ASN A 210 -16.07 -26.85 2.31
CA ASN A 210 -17.37 -26.60 2.92
C ASN A 210 -18.22 -25.63 2.06
N PRO A 211 -18.88 -26.14 1.00
CA PRO A 211 -19.45 -25.28 -0.04
C PRO A 211 -20.57 -24.39 0.47
N VAL A 212 -21.41 -24.89 1.39
CA VAL A 212 -22.51 -24.12 1.96
C VAL A 212 -21.98 -22.98 2.83
N ALA A 213 -20.98 -23.24 3.68
CA ALA A 213 -20.44 -22.23 4.57
C ALA A 213 -19.47 -21.24 3.88
N ASN A 214 -18.89 -21.62 2.73
CA ASN A 214 -17.84 -20.85 2.06
C ASN A 214 -18.30 -20.10 0.81
N LEU A 215 -19.53 -20.33 0.32
CA LEU A 215 -20.02 -19.74 -0.94
C LEU A 215 -19.84 -18.21 -1.00
N GLN A 216 -20.30 -17.51 0.03
CA GLN A 216 -20.22 -16.04 0.05
C GLN A 216 -18.78 -15.54 0.19
N ARG A 217 -17.94 -16.23 0.98
CA ARG A 217 -16.52 -15.89 1.16
C ARG A 217 -15.72 -16.09 -0.12
N PHE A 218 -15.96 -17.19 -0.80
CA PHE A 218 -15.40 -17.47 -2.11
C PHE A 218 -15.79 -16.40 -3.13
N ALA A 219 -17.08 -16.03 -3.19
CA ALA A 219 -17.57 -14.99 -4.09
C ALA A 219 -16.89 -13.63 -3.82
N THR A 220 -16.75 -13.22 -2.56
CA THR A 220 -16.05 -11.98 -2.19
C THR A 220 -14.57 -12.02 -2.59
N ALA A 221 -13.88 -13.14 -2.32
CA ALA A 221 -12.47 -13.31 -2.69
C ALA A 221 -12.27 -13.28 -4.22
N VAL A 222 -13.13 -13.99 -4.97
CA VAL A 222 -13.09 -14.00 -6.44
C VAL A 222 -13.36 -12.60 -7.00
N ASN A 223 -14.36 -11.88 -6.49
CA ASN A 223 -14.65 -10.51 -6.93
C ASN A 223 -13.48 -9.56 -6.63
N GLY A 224 -12.82 -9.73 -5.48
CA GLY A 224 -11.63 -8.96 -5.13
C GLY A 224 -10.44 -9.24 -6.07
N VAL A 225 -10.18 -10.52 -6.39
CA VAL A 225 -9.16 -10.94 -7.35
C VAL A 225 -9.48 -10.44 -8.76
N ILE A 226 -10.74 -10.50 -9.19
CA ILE A 226 -11.18 -9.95 -10.49
C ILE A 226 -10.95 -8.44 -10.51
N GLY A 227 -11.32 -7.70 -9.46
CA GLY A 227 -11.05 -6.26 -9.37
C GLY A 227 -9.55 -5.94 -9.42
N TYR A 228 -8.69 -6.82 -8.92
CA TYR A 228 -7.24 -6.66 -9.04
C TYR A 228 -6.72 -6.98 -10.46
N LEU A 229 -7.22 -8.06 -11.09
CA LEU A 229 -6.76 -8.56 -12.40
C LEU A 229 -7.43 -7.90 -13.61
N THR A 230 -8.58 -7.24 -13.42
CA THR A 230 -9.32 -6.48 -14.43
C THR A 230 -9.43 -5.02 -13.98
N PRO A 231 -8.30 -4.28 -13.96
CA PRO A 231 -8.20 -2.96 -13.34
C PRO A 231 -9.16 -1.91 -13.92
N TYR A 232 -9.61 -2.10 -15.17
CA TYR A 232 -10.56 -1.22 -15.83
C TYR A 232 -11.81 -1.99 -16.28
N PRO A 233 -13.03 -1.46 -16.09
CA PRO A 233 -13.39 -0.23 -15.37
C PRO A 233 -13.62 -0.43 -13.86
N ASP A 234 -13.50 -1.65 -13.33
CA ASP A 234 -14.09 -2.00 -12.03
C ASP A 234 -13.05 -2.21 -10.90
N GLY A 235 -11.76 -2.08 -11.20
CA GLY A 235 -10.67 -2.37 -10.26
C GLY A 235 -10.50 -1.36 -9.14
N GLN A 236 -11.22 -1.57 -8.02
CA GLN A 236 -11.23 -0.66 -6.87
C GLN A 236 -9.84 -0.33 -6.29
N HIS A 237 -8.85 -1.21 -6.49
CA HIS A 237 -7.48 -1.02 -6.03
C HIS A 237 -6.69 0.05 -6.80
N VAL A 238 -6.99 0.25 -8.10
CA VAL A 238 -6.24 1.19 -8.96
C VAL A 238 -7.01 2.46 -9.30
N LEU A 239 -8.28 2.56 -8.87
CA LEU A 239 -9.19 3.63 -9.27
C LEU A 239 -9.26 4.80 -8.27
N TYR A 240 -8.37 4.86 -7.29
CA TYR A 240 -8.25 5.99 -6.36
C TYR A 240 -8.14 7.39 -7.05
N PRO A 241 -7.47 7.57 -8.20
CA PRO A 241 -7.37 8.86 -8.86
C PRO A 241 -8.57 9.16 -9.78
N ALA A 242 -9.40 8.16 -10.08
CA ALA A 242 -10.51 8.27 -11.03
C ALA A 242 -11.88 8.27 -10.33
N HIS A 243 -12.01 7.61 -9.18
CA HIS A 243 -13.27 7.47 -8.45
C HIS A 243 -13.41 8.51 -7.36
N THR A 244 -14.61 9.08 -7.27
CA THR A 244 -14.99 9.97 -6.18
C THR A 244 -14.97 9.22 -4.85
N MET A 245 -14.31 9.79 -3.83
CA MET A 245 -14.31 9.24 -2.49
C MET A 245 -15.74 9.34 -1.91
N PRO A 246 -16.32 8.24 -1.38
CA PRO A 246 -17.67 8.25 -0.83
C PRO A 246 -17.87 9.36 0.20
N GLY A 247 -19.00 10.06 0.09
CA GLY A 247 -19.32 11.20 0.95
C GLY A 247 -18.63 12.51 0.58
N THR A 248 -17.93 12.56 -0.56
CA THR A 248 -17.29 13.78 -1.08
C THR A 248 -17.61 14.01 -2.56
N THR A 249 -17.13 15.13 -3.11
CA THR A 249 -17.22 15.47 -4.54
C THR A 249 -15.88 15.34 -5.27
N VAL A 250 -14.83 14.86 -4.59
CA VAL A 250 -13.46 14.80 -5.11
C VAL A 250 -12.98 13.35 -5.15
N THR A 251 -11.93 13.06 -5.92
CA THR A 251 -11.33 11.72 -5.98
C THR A 251 -10.58 11.41 -4.69
N TRP A 252 -10.21 10.14 -4.48
CA TRP A 252 -9.43 9.77 -3.29
C TRP A 252 -8.07 10.47 -3.24
N THR A 253 -7.40 10.60 -4.39
CA THR A 253 -6.10 11.29 -4.46
C THR A 253 -6.23 12.80 -4.26
N THR A 254 -7.31 13.43 -4.76
CA THR A 254 -7.61 14.83 -4.46
C THR A 254 -7.93 15.03 -2.97
N ALA A 255 -8.73 14.15 -2.35
CA ALA A 255 -9.00 14.21 -0.93
C ALA A 255 -7.74 14.05 -0.05
N ALA A 256 -6.75 13.29 -0.52
CA ALA A 256 -5.43 13.19 0.11
C ALA A 256 -4.65 14.50 -0.02
N ALA A 257 -4.57 15.08 -1.23
CA ALA A 257 -3.88 16.34 -1.47
C ALA A 257 -4.51 17.52 -0.69
N ASP A 258 -5.84 17.58 -0.63
CA ASP A 258 -6.58 18.58 0.13
C ASP A 258 -6.25 18.50 1.63
N TRP A 259 -6.19 17.28 2.18
CA TRP A 259 -5.81 17.08 3.57
C TRP A 259 -4.37 17.49 3.85
N ILE A 260 -3.42 17.11 2.99
CA ILE A 260 -2.02 17.51 3.12
C ILE A 260 -1.92 19.04 3.10
N THR A 261 -2.54 19.68 2.12
CA THR A 261 -2.51 21.13 1.95
C THR A 261 -3.11 21.85 3.16
N ALA A 262 -4.29 21.42 3.61
CA ALA A 262 -4.99 22.08 4.71
C ALA A 262 -4.25 22.01 6.06
N ASN A 263 -3.34 21.05 6.24
CA ASN A 263 -2.67 20.80 7.53
C ASN A 263 -1.18 21.15 7.53
N PHE A 264 -0.53 21.21 6.36
CA PHE A 264 0.94 21.29 6.27
C PHE A 264 1.47 22.29 5.24
N ALA A 265 0.62 22.94 4.43
CA ALA A 265 1.05 23.92 3.43
C ALA A 265 1.19 25.34 3.98
#